data_AF-A0A1W6YS08-F1
#
_entry.id   AF-A0A1W6YS08-F1
#
_cell.length_a   1.000
_cell.length_b   1.000
_cell.length_c   1.000
_cell.angle_alpha   90.00
_cell.angle_beta   90.00
_cell.angle_gamma   90.00
#
_symmetry.space_group_name_H-M   'P 1'
#
loop_
_entity.id
_entity.type
_entity.pdbx_description
1 polymer ?
#
loop_
_entity_poly.entity_id
_entity_poly.type
_entity_poly.pdbx_seq_one_letter_code
_entity_poly.pdbx_strand_id
1 'polypeptide(L)'
;MTVFTVFNHGTSASRDGTGEIVAEFGRLAAGVEYRDYLICDGPGSAPATTVMPGQFNPFTRDKQKKSFFGNRELGNTPANCQFMGMATGAGWDDNVMHAVATIAGLNPLPRTVNMLGWSRGAVTCTKLAYKLREFFPQIAVNIFAVDPVAGIGNKSAVDASTLRGNVKNYCAVLSMHETRGFFKPQDAKRVKLTNHGTNAIFMPFPGNHSGQVGLDRNVTRNLGEAAQMTWFLAWKFLAKFGTRFTAPPSPDYDGLTQCNLYANMRLKMADYRKTGPGFGSALLMGGGYTRDFLAHRINQYVKYADYFINEHHRRVFKRTLPYLYNWVFEGRDTDAAAVSRDFKKTEFYSGLHRTLVDMGLQPGKAGNASPLARGVGRQPVQISHDQLAASMSRMGFYI
;
A
#
# COMPACT_ATOMS: atom_id res chain seq x y z
N MET A 1 14.62 -20.16 -6.27
CA MET A 1 13.59 -19.74 -7.26
C MET A 1 14.02 -18.41 -7.84
N THR A 2 13.89 -18.20 -9.16
CA THR A 2 14.25 -16.91 -9.79
C THR A 2 13.15 -15.88 -9.54
N VAL A 3 13.50 -14.78 -8.88
CA VAL A 3 12.61 -13.65 -8.54
C VAL A 3 13.11 -12.42 -9.27
N PHE A 4 12.20 -11.67 -9.88
CA PHE A 4 12.47 -10.35 -10.43
C PHE A 4 11.59 -9.31 -9.73
N THR A 5 12.14 -8.16 -9.36
CA THR A 5 11.36 -7.12 -8.65
C THR A 5 11.23 -5.85 -9.48
N VAL A 6 10.02 -5.29 -9.60
CA VAL A 6 9.78 -4.03 -10.30
C VAL A 6 9.32 -2.96 -9.31
N PHE A 7 10.02 -1.83 -9.30
CA PHE A 7 9.72 -0.66 -8.49
C PHE A 7 9.12 0.43 -9.37
N ASN A 8 7.87 0.82 -9.14
CA ASN A 8 7.13 1.75 -10.00
C ASN A 8 6.83 3.06 -9.26
N HIS A 9 7.49 4.13 -9.63
CA HIS A 9 7.31 5.43 -9.00
C HIS A 9 5.94 6.05 -9.31
N GLY A 10 5.46 6.87 -8.36
CA GLY A 10 4.30 7.73 -8.55
C GLY A 10 4.60 8.88 -9.52
N THR A 11 3.55 9.59 -9.92
CA THR A 11 3.67 10.77 -10.80
C THR A 11 4.80 11.70 -10.41
N SER A 12 5.61 12.12 -11.38
CA SER A 12 6.69 13.09 -11.20
C SER A 12 7.74 12.71 -10.14
N ALA A 13 7.69 11.49 -9.59
CA ALA A 13 8.72 10.93 -8.74
C ALA A 13 9.70 10.12 -9.60
N SER A 14 10.95 10.07 -9.17
CA SER A 14 12.01 9.35 -9.87
C SER A 14 12.97 8.69 -8.88
N ARG A 15 13.81 7.81 -9.41
CA ARG A 15 14.89 7.10 -8.70
C ARG A 15 15.90 8.04 -8.03
N ASP A 16 16.02 9.26 -8.54
CA ASP A 16 16.95 10.28 -8.03
C ASP A 16 16.41 10.98 -6.77
N GLY A 17 15.13 10.78 -6.43
CA GLY A 17 14.53 11.29 -5.21
C GLY A 17 15.07 10.59 -3.96
N THR A 18 14.99 11.28 -2.82
CA THR A 18 15.31 10.72 -1.49
C THR A 18 14.09 10.78 -0.57
N GLY A 19 14.00 9.83 0.36
CA GLY A 19 12.97 9.80 1.40
C GLY A 19 11.57 9.38 0.92
N GLU A 20 11.47 8.78 -0.27
CA GLU A 20 10.25 8.21 -0.85
C GLU A 20 10.38 6.69 -0.98
N ILE A 21 9.33 5.95 -0.62
CA ILE A 21 9.39 4.49 -0.48
C ILE A 21 9.91 3.76 -1.71
N VAL A 22 9.47 4.12 -2.92
CA VAL A 22 9.90 3.43 -4.14
C VAL A 22 11.38 3.71 -4.43
N ALA A 23 11.82 4.96 -4.24
CA ALA A 23 13.23 5.35 -4.42
C ALA A 23 14.16 4.60 -3.46
N GLU A 24 13.83 4.60 -2.16
CA GLU A 24 14.67 3.96 -1.14
C GLU A 24 14.73 2.44 -1.32
N PHE A 25 13.58 1.81 -1.60
CA PHE A 25 13.53 0.37 -1.82
C PHE A 25 14.26 -0.04 -3.10
N GLY A 26 14.15 0.74 -4.17
CA GLY A 26 14.90 0.52 -5.40
C GLY A 26 16.41 0.64 -5.18
N ARG A 27 16.85 1.65 -4.41
CA ARG A 27 18.28 1.85 -4.07
C ARG A 27 18.84 0.73 -3.21
N LEU A 28 18.03 0.20 -2.29
CA LEU A 28 18.42 -0.90 -1.41
C LEU A 28 18.21 -2.27 -2.07
N ALA A 29 17.68 -2.37 -3.29
CA ALA A 29 17.48 -3.64 -3.97
C ALA A 29 18.84 -4.32 -4.24
N ALA A 30 19.00 -5.57 -3.78
CA ALA A 30 20.21 -6.32 -4.02
C ALA A 30 20.20 -6.97 -5.41
N GLY A 31 21.35 -6.93 -6.08
CA GLY A 31 21.52 -7.45 -7.43
C GLY A 31 21.81 -6.35 -8.43
N VAL A 32 21.51 -6.61 -9.70
CA VAL A 32 21.79 -5.69 -10.81
C VAL A 32 20.47 -5.31 -11.48
N GLU A 33 20.23 -4.02 -11.68
CA GLU A 33 19.07 -3.54 -12.45
C GLU A 33 19.07 -4.16 -13.86
N TYR A 34 17.91 -4.44 -14.43
CA TYR A 34 17.70 -5.20 -15.68
C TYR A 34 18.04 -6.69 -15.62
N ARG A 35 18.51 -7.21 -14.48
CA ARG A 35 18.75 -8.65 -14.27
C ARG A 35 17.98 -9.20 -13.07
N ASP A 36 18.06 -8.51 -11.94
CA ASP A 36 17.46 -8.91 -10.67
C ASP A 36 16.24 -8.02 -10.31
N TYR A 37 16.28 -6.75 -10.71
CA TYR A 37 15.19 -5.80 -10.51
C TYR A 37 15.11 -4.76 -11.64
N LEU A 38 14.04 -3.95 -11.65
CA LEU A 38 13.87 -2.80 -12.53
C LEU A 38 13.24 -1.64 -11.76
N ILE A 39 13.74 -0.42 -11.98
CA ILE A 39 13.10 0.79 -11.48
C ILE A 39 12.45 1.52 -12.67
N CYS A 40 11.16 1.79 -12.55
CA CYS A 40 10.39 2.56 -13.52
C CYS A 40 10.04 3.92 -12.90
N ASP A 41 10.60 5.00 -13.47
CA ASP A 41 10.33 6.36 -13.03
C ASP A 41 8.88 6.76 -13.31
N GLY A 42 8.41 7.76 -12.55
CA GLY A 42 7.04 8.20 -12.58
C GLY A 42 6.66 8.86 -13.89
N PRO A 43 5.42 8.68 -14.39
CA PRO A 43 4.93 9.49 -15.50
C PRO A 43 5.07 10.98 -15.20
N GLY A 44 5.66 11.73 -16.15
CA GLY A 44 5.94 13.16 -16.00
C GLY A 44 7.11 13.51 -15.07
N SER A 45 7.98 12.56 -14.73
CA SER A 45 9.27 12.82 -14.07
C SER A 45 10.38 13.13 -15.07
N ALA A 46 11.46 13.74 -14.60
CA ALA A 46 12.65 14.06 -15.39
C ALA A 46 13.92 13.68 -14.60
N PRO A 47 14.25 12.37 -14.48
CA PRO A 47 15.47 11.94 -13.79
C PRO A 47 16.72 12.51 -14.48
N ALA A 48 17.72 12.87 -13.69
CA ALA A 48 19.02 13.33 -14.17
C ALA A 48 19.89 12.16 -14.67
N THR A 49 19.64 10.95 -14.13
CA THR A 49 20.50 9.78 -14.35
C THR A 49 20.01 8.83 -15.44
N THR A 50 18.76 8.97 -15.89
CA THR A 50 18.11 8.04 -16.83
C THR A 50 17.18 8.76 -17.81
N VAL A 51 16.70 8.04 -18.83
CA VAL A 51 15.82 8.61 -19.86
C VAL A 51 14.37 8.50 -19.41
N MET A 52 13.57 9.54 -19.70
CA MET A 52 12.20 9.60 -19.23
C MET A 52 11.34 8.44 -19.78
N PRO A 53 10.36 7.96 -19.00
CA PRO A 53 9.31 7.08 -19.50
C PRO A 53 8.69 7.65 -20.78
N GLY A 54 8.65 6.82 -21.84
CA GLY A 54 8.08 7.20 -23.13
C GLY A 54 9.03 7.93 -24.09
N GLN A 55 10.31 8.12 -23.75
CA GLN A 55 11.31 8.75 -24.64
C GLN A 55 12.34 7.77 -25.24
N PHE A 56 12.24 6.47 -24.94
CA PHE A 56 13.14 5.46 -25.48
C PHE A 56 12.37 4.24 -25.97
N ASN A 57 12.97 3.46 -26.89
CA ASN A 57 12.38 2.21 -27.34
C ASN A 57 12.54 1.14 -26.25
N PRO A 58 11.44 0.57 -25.72
CA PRO A 58 11.49 -0.36 -24.59
C PRO A 58 12.19 -1.69 -24.91
N PHE A 59 12.28 -2.07 -26.18
CA PHE A 59 12.90 -3.33 -26.62
C PHE A 59 14.39 -3.17 -26.93
N THR A 60 14.79 -2.06 -27.56
CA THR A 60 16.19 -1.82 -27.92
C THR A 60 16.95 -1.04 -26.86
N ARG A 61 16.25 -0.45 -25.87
CA ARG A 61 16.80 0.47 -24.87
C ARG A 61 17.46 1.70 -25.50
N ASP A 62 17.18 1.94 -26.79
CA ASP A 62 17.72 3.05 -27.57
C ASP A 62 17.04 4.34 -27.13
N LYS A 63 17.88 5.23 -26.60
CA LYS A 63 17.54 6.52 -25.99
C LYS A 63 17.27 7.61 -27.02
N GLN A 64 17.52 7.36 -28.32
CA GLN A 64 17.43 8.38 -29.38
C GLN A 64 16.19 8.25 -30.29
N LYS A 65 15.34 7.23 -30.14
CA LYS A 65 14.22 6.99 -31.07
C LYS A 65 12.89 6.66 -30.38
N LYS A 66 12.03 7.68 -30.22
CA LYS A 66 10.63 7.59 -30.67
C LYS A 66 10.49 8.42 -31.94
N SER A 67 10.27 7.75 -33.07
CA SER A 67 9.82 8.43 -34.29
C SER A 67 8.49 9.13 -34.02
N PHE A 68 8.35 10.36 -34.51
CA PHE A 68 7.15 11.20 -34.42
C PHE A 68 5.88 10.53 -35.00
N PHE A 69 6.02 9.39 -35.70
CA PHE A 69 4.93 8.63 -36.34
C PHE A 69 4.89 7.13 -35.96
N GLY A 70 5.18 6.76 -34.70
CA GLY A 70 5.27 5.34 -34.29
C GLY A 70 4.03 4.75 -33.59
N ASN A 71 3.22 4.00 -34.33
CA ASN A 71 2.19 2.98 -34.00
C ASN A 71 1.69 2.81 -32.55
N ARG A 72 0.35 2.75 -32.43
CA ARG A 72 -0.48 2.41 -31.25
C ARG A 72 -0.02 1.22 -30.40
N GLU A 73 0.84 0.35 -30.92
CA GLU A 73 1.37 -0.84 -30.25
C GLU A 73 2.59 -0.56 -29.34
N LEU A 74 3.20 0.63 -29.42
CA LEU A 74 4.43 1.00 -28.69
C LEU A 74 4.24 2.05 -27.59
N GLY A 75 2.99 2.29 -27.18
CA GLY A 75 2.63 3.28 -26.15
C GLY A 75 2.23 4.64 -26.71
N ASN A 76 1.04 5.12 -26.34
CA ASN A 76 0.42 6.34 -26.89
C ASN A 76 0.82 7.62 -26.13
N THR A 77 2.10 7.93 -26.04
CA THR A 77 2.58 9.18 -25.43
C THR A 77 3.03 10.16 -26.52
N PRO A 78 2.28 11.24 -26.83
CA PRO A 78 2.73 12.32 -27.70
C PRO A 78 3.95 13.06 -27.13
N ALA A 79 4.83 13.57 -27.99
CA ALA A 79 6.14 14.13 -27.64
C ALA A 79 6.14 15.37 -26.72
N ASN A 80 4.98 16.03 -26.51
CA ASN A 80 4.86 17.20 -25.64
C ASN A 80 3.85 16.93 -24.52
N CYS A 81 4.27 16.40 -23.37
CA CYS A 81 3.30 15.91 -22.37
C CYS A 81 3.77 15.91 -20.90
N GLN A 82 4.42 16.95 -20.40
CA GLN A 82 4.61 17.07 -18.95
C GLN A 82 3.27 17.38 -18.26
N PHE A 83 2.52 18.35 -18.78
CA PHE A 83 1.21 18.74 -18.23
C PHE A 83 0.08 17.75 -18.60
N MET A 84 0.04 17.26 -19.84
CA MET A 84 -0.94 16.24 -20.26
C MET A 84 -0.64 14.86 -19.64
N GLY A 85 0.62 14.44 -19.48
CA GLY A 85 0.97 13.20 -18.78
C GLY A 85 0.54 13.21 -17.30
N MET A 86 0.60 14.38 -16.65
CA MET A 86 0.07 14.60 -15.30
C MET A 86 -1.47 14.49 -15.23
N ALA A 87 -2.20 14.80 -16.31
CA ALA A 87 -3.67 14.83 -16.35
C ALA A 87 -4.32 13.56 -16.95
N THR A 88 -3.75 12.95 -18.00
CA THR A 88 -4.38 11.90 -18.82
C THR A 88 -3.76 10.51 -18.68
N GLY A 89 -2.61 10.38 -18.00
CA GLY A 89 -1.93 9.10 -17.80
C GLY A 89 -0.93 8.71 -18.90
N ALA A 90 -0.58 9.60 -19.83
CA ALA A 90 0.47 9.33 -20.81
C ALA A 90 1.82 8.97 -20.11
N GLY A 91 2.46 7.87 -20.52
CA GLY A 91 3.76 7.39 -20.01
C GLY A 91 3.73 6.11 -19.17
N TRP A 92 2.61 5.74 -18.54
CA TRP A 92 2.56 4.50 -17.75
C TRP A 92 2.51 3.22 -18.58
N ASP A 93 1.94 3.25 -19.78
CA ASP A 93 1.92 2.12 -20.72
C ASP A 93 3.33 1.87 -21.26
N ASP A 94 4.13 2.94 -21.40
CA ASP A 94 5.56 2.82 -21.76
C ASP A 94 6.32 2.10 -20.64
N ASN A 95 6.07 2.41 -19.36
CA ASN A 95 6.64 1.67 -18.23
C ASN A 95 6.20 0.19 -18.22
N VAL A 96 4.93 -0.10 -18.52
CA VAL A 96 4.44 -1.47 -18.65
C VAL A 96 5.20 -2.21 -19.74
N MET A 97 5.30 -1.65 -20.94
CA MET A 97 5.99 -2.29 -22.06
C MET A 97 7.49 -2.43 -21.82
N HIS A 98 8.12 -1.45 -21.18
CA HIS A 98 9.52 -1.54 -20.77
C HIS A 98 9.77 -2.68 -19.80
N ALA A 99 8.92 -2.85 -18.79
CA ALA A 99 9.03 -3.95 -17.85
C ALA A 99 8.78 -5.30 -18.52
N VAL A 100 7.77 -5.40 -19.41
CA VAL A 100 7.51 -6.62 -20.19
C VAL A 100 8.71 -6.99 -21.06
N ALA A 101 9.26 -6.03 -21.82
CA ALA A 101 10.42 -6.24 -22.67
C ALA A 101 11.66 -6.66 -21.86
N THR A 102 11.87 -6.02 -20.70
CA THR A 102 12.96 -6.38 -19.78
C THR A 102 12.81 -7.82 -19.29
N ILE A 103 11.62 -8.21 -18.84
CA ILE A 103 11.33 -9.57 -18.37
C ILE A 103 11.48 -10.59 -19.50
N ALA A 104 11.01 -10.27 -20.72
CA ALA A 104 11.13 -11.12 -21.89
C ALA A 104 12.59 -11.38 -22.28
N GLY A 105 13.49 -10.42 -22.03
CA GLY A 105 14.93 -10.55 -22.27
C GLY A 105 15.69 -11.32 -21.19
N LEU A 106 15.06 -11.72 -20.08
CA LEU A 106 15.72 -12.50 -19.03
C LEU A 106 15.83 -13.97 -19.43
N ASN A 107 17.02 -14.56 -19.20
CA ASN A 107 17.24 -15.98 -19.38
C ASN A 107 17.96 -16.58 -18.16
N PRO A 108 17.33 -17.49 -17.39
CA PRO A 108 15.96 -17.98 -17.57
C PRO A 108 14.91 -16.93 -17.15
N LEU A 109 13.68 -17.07 -17.66
CA LEU A 109 12.54 -16.27 -17.21
C LEU A 109 12.33 -16.40 -15.68
N PRO A 110 11.94 -15.32 -15.00
CA PRO A 110 11.65 -15.38 -13.57
C PRO A 110 10.39 -16.21 -13.32
N ARG A 111 10.38 -16.99 -12.24
CA ARG A 111 9.15 -17.70 -11.81
C ARG A 111 8.18 -16.77 -11.09
N THR A 112 8.72 -15.72 -10.45
CA THR A 112 7.96 -14.76 -9.66
C THR A 112 8.37 -13.35 -10.02
N VAL A 113 7.40 -12.47 -10.20
CA VAL A 113 7.59 -11.03 -10.29
C VAL A 113 6.94 -10.37 -9.07
N ASN A 114 7.75 -9.69 -8.27
CA ASN A 114 7.27 -8.86 -7.16
C ASN A 114 7.21 -7.41 -7.60
N MET A 115 6.21 -6.67 -7.15
CA MET A 115 6.05 -5.27 -7.53
C MET A 115 5.72 -4.41 -6.32
N LEU A 116 6.42 -3.28 -6.22
CA LEU A 116 6.08 -2.18 -5.33
C LEU A 116 5.78 -0.96 -6.20
N GLY A 117 4.67 -0.29 -5.94
CA GLY A 117 4.41 0.99 -6.59
C GLY A 117 3.57 1.92 -5.74
N TRP A 118 3.64 3.21 -6.06
CA TRP A 118 2.85 4.25 -5.40
C TRP A 118 2.06 5.08 -6.42
N SER A 119 0.86 5.55 -6.07
CA SER A 119 0.05 6.44 -6.91
C SER A 119 -0.23 5.81 -8.28
N ARG A 120 0.12 6.47 -9.37
CA ARG A 120 0.10 5.90 -10.73
C ARG A 120 1.02 4.70 -10.89
N GLY A 121 2.18 4.67 -10.22
CA GLY A 121 3.09 3.52 -10.23
C GLY A 121 2.45 2.26 -9.65
N ALA A 122 1.59 2.39 -8.64
CA ALA A 122 0.81 1.25 -8.12
C ALA A 122 -0.22 0.74 -9.15
N VAL A 123 -0.77 1.62 -9.98
CA VAL A 123 -1.63 1.24 -11.11
C VAL A 123 -0.81 0.61 -12.24
N THR A 124 0.40 1.11 -12.50
CA THR A 124 1.36 0.47 -13.41
C THR A 124 1.63 -0.97 -13.00
N CYS A 125 1.75 -1.28 -11.70
CA CYS A 125 1.87 -2.67 -11.24
C CYS A 125 0.67 -3.54 -11.66
N THR A 126 -0.55 -3.00 -11.57
CA THR A 126 -1.79 -3.70 -11.94
C THR A 126 -1.84 -3.96 -13.44
N LYS A 127 -1.53 -2.93 -14.25
CA LYS A 127 -1.47 -3.03 -15.72
C LYS A 127 -0.37 -3.99 -16.17
N LEU A 128 0.80 -3.94 -15.54
CA LEU A 128 1.90 -4.87 -15.80
C LEU A 128 1.51 -6.31 -15.46
N ALA A 129 0.85 -6.55 -14.32
CA ALA A 129 0.35 -7.88 -13.98
C ALA A 129 -0.66 -8.41 -15.02
N TYR A 130 -1.54 -7.54 -15.51
CA TYR A 130 -2.49 -7.86 -16.56
C TYR A 130 -1.77 -8.26 -17.86
N LYS A 131 -0.75 -7.50 -18.28
CA LYS A 131 0.05 -7.80 -19.47
C LYS A 131 0.94 -9.03 -19.32
N LEU A 132 1.56 -9.23 -18.16
CA LEU A 132 2.32 -10.45 -17.89
C LEU A 132 1.43 -11.70 -17.98
N ARG A 133 0.14 -11.62 -17.67
CA ARG A 133 -0.77 -12.75 -17.87
C ARG A 133 -0.96 -13.11 -19.34
N GLU A 134 -0.92 -12.12 -20.24
CA GLU A 134 -1.09 -12.33 -21.68
C GLU A 134 0.12 -13.02 -22.28
N PHE A 135 1.33 -12.57 -21.94
CA PHE A 135 2.57 -13.07 -22.54
C PHE A 135 3.24 -14.21 -21.76
N PHE A 136 3.12 -14.20 -20.43
CA PHE A 136 3.82 -15.11 -19.53
C PHE A 136 2.91 -15.64 -18.42
N PRO A 137 1.84 -16.40 -18.77
CA PRO A 137 0.81 -16.84 -17.82
C PRO A 137 1.34 -17.68 -16.66
N GLN A 138 2.53 -18.26 -16.79
CA GLN A 138 3.24 -19.05 -15.77
C GLN A 138 3.90 -18.21 -14.67
N ILE A 139 4.15 -16.91 -14.90
CA ILE A 139 4.81 -16.04 -13.92
C ILE A 139 3.84 -15.71 -12.80
N ALA A 140 4.19 -16.04 -11.56
CA ALA A 140 3.43 -15.64 -10.39
C ALA A 140 3.71 -14.16 -10.06
N VAL A 141 2.68 -13.40 -9.72
CA VAL A 141 2.79 -11.96 -9.44
C VAL A 141 2.37 -11.63 -8.01
N ASN A 142 3.17 -10.83 -7.31
CA ASN A 142 2.83 -10.27 -5.99
C ASN A 142 2.94 -8.74 -6.04
N ILE A 143 1.93 -8.04 -5.54
CA ILE A 143 1.86 -6.58 -5.64
C ILE A 143 1.66 -5.95 -4.26
N PHE A 144 2.54 -5.02 -3.91
CA PHE A 144 2.35 -4.07 -2.84
C PHE A 144 2.08 -2.68 -3.45
N ALA A 145 0.85 -2.22 -3.34
CA ALA A 145 0.36 -0.98 -3.94
C ALA A 145 0.14 0.08 -2.85
N VAL A 146 0.81 1.21 -2.94
CA VAL A 146 0.57 2.37 -2.08
C VAL A 146 -0.31 3.37 -2.81
N ASP A 147 -1.52 3.54 -2.32
CA ASP A 147 -2.54 4.46 -2.79
C ASP A 147 -2.75 4.49 -4.32
N PRO A 148 -3.22 3.37 -4.92
CA PRO A 148 -3.30 3.21 -6.37
C PRO A 148 -4.32 4.15 -7.01
N VAL A 149 -3.86 5.23 -7.64
CA VAL A 149 -4.71 6.26 -8.26
C VAL A 149 -4.48 6.28 -9.77
N ALA A 150 -5.53 5.98 -10.54
CA ALA A 150 -5.45 5.92 -12.01
C ALA A 150 -5.52 7.29 -12.69
N GLY A 151 -5.95 8.34 -11.98
CA GLY A 151 -6.14 9.69 -12.53
C GLY A 151 -7.43 9.85 -13.35
N ILE A 152 -7.55 10.99 -14.02
CA ILE A 152 -8.74 11.36 -14.81
C ILE A 152 -8.86 10.46 -16.04
N GLY A 153 -10.08 10.04 -16.39
CA GLY A 153 -10.38 9.26 -17.60
C GLY A 153 -10.07 7.75 -17.52
N ASN A 154 -9.14 7.32 -16.67
CA ASN A 154 -8.65 5.92 -16.68
C ASN A 154 -9.17 5.04 -15.54
N LYS A 155 -10.03 5.57 -14.66
CA LYS A 155 -10.56 4.84 -13.50
C LYS A 155 -11.31 3.54 -13.85
N SER A 156 -11.85 3.47 -15.06
CA SER A 156 -12.63 2.33 -15.58
C SER A 156 -11.83 1.44 -16.55
N ALA A 157 -10.54 1.73 -16.78
CA ALA A 157 -9.72 0.88 -17.62
C ALA A 157 -9.61 -0.52 -17.00
N VAL A 158 -9.91 -1.54 -17.79
CA VAL A 158 -9.99 -2.93 -17.32
C VAL A 158 -8.65 -3.36 -16.72
N ASP A 159 -7.55 -3.04 -17.39
CA ASP A 159 -6.19 -3.38 -16.97
C ASP A 159 -5.67 -2.56 -15.79
N ALA A 160 -6.31 -1.43 -15.45
CA ALA A 160 -6.00 -0.63 -14.26
C ALA A 160 -6.74 -1.09 -13.00
N SER A 161 -7.75 -1.96 -13.15
CA SER A 161 -8.67 -2.35 -12.08
C SER A 161 -8.92 -3.86 -11.99
N THR A 162 -8.30 -4.69 -12.84
CA THR A 162 -8.54 -6.13 -12.86
C THR A 162 -7.28 -6.91 -12.48
N LEU A 163 -7.39 -7.74 -11.44
CA LEU A 163 -6.36 -8.69 -11.04
C LEU A 163 -6.66 -10.07 -11.65
N ARG A 164 -5.77 -10.49 -12.56
CA ARG A 164 -5.86 -11.77 -13.26
C ARG A 164 -5.23 -12.91 -12.45
N GLY A 165 -5.51 -14.16 -12.81
CA GLY A 165 -5.14 -15.32 -11.99
C GLY A 165 -3.64 -15.63 -11.83
N ASN A 166 -2.76 -14.89 -12.49
CA ASN A 166 -1.32 -14.88 -12.21
C ASN A 166 -0.98 -14.10 -10.94
N VAL A 167 -1.80 -13.13 -10.53
CA VAL A 167 -1.65 -12.42 -9.26
C VAL A 167 -1.97 -13.38 -8.11
N LYS A 168 -1.01 -13.60 -7.23
CA LYS A 168 -1.13 -14.50 -6.07
C LYS A 168 -1.38 -13.73 -4.78
N ASN A 169 -0.75 -12.58 -4.63
CA ASN A 169 -0.90 -11.71 -3.47
C ASN A 169 -1.02 -10.25 -3.90
N TYR A 170 -2.01 -9.55 -3.35
CA TYR A 170 -2.24 -8.13 -3.59
C TYR A 170 -2.51 -7.41 -2.27
N CYS A 171 -1.66 -6.46 -1.92
CA CYS A 171 -1.83 -5.62 -0.75
C CYS A 171 -1.91 -4.16 -1.21
N ALA A 172 -3.04 -3.49 -0.94
CA ALA A 172 -3.21 -2.06 -1.20
C ALA A 172 -3.27 -1.27 0.10
N VAL A 173 -2.37 -0.30 0.29
CA VAL A 173 -2.49 0.73 1.32
C VAL A 173 -3.29 1.89 0.75
N LEU A 174 -4.33 2.36 1.46
CA LEU A 174 -5.23 3.41 0.98
C LEU A 174 -5.15 4.65 1.89
N SER A 175 -4.82 5.81 1.34
CA SER A 175 -4.73 7.06 2.10
C SER A 175 -6.12 7.56 2.50
N MET A 176 -6.35 7.83 3.78
CA MET A 176 -7.66 8.23 4.28
C MET A 176 -7.99 9.71 3.97
N HIS A 177 -7.03 10.61 4.13
CA HIS A 177 -7.31 12.05 4.19
C HIS A 177 -6.95 12.79 2.90
N GLU A 178 -7.04 12.11 1.77
CA GLU A 178 -6.91 12.75 0.45
C GLU A 178 -8.30 13.15 -0.07
N THR A 179 -8.48 14.43 -0.42
CA THR A 179 -9.79 15.03 -0.71
C THR A 179 -9.93 15.55 -2.15
N ARG A 180 -8.88 15.47 -2.98
CA ARG A 180 -8.96 15.84 -4.41
C ARG A 180 -9.85 14.87 -5.17
N GLY A 181 -10.85 15.38 -5.90
CA GLY A 181 -11.89 14.58 -6.54
C GLY A 181 -11.38 13.57 -7.59
N PHE A 182 -10.26 13.88 -8.23
CA PHE A 182 -9.60 13.02 -9.21
C PHE A 182 -8.64 11.99 -8.60
N PHE A 183 -8.38 12.05 -7.28
CA PHE A 183 -7.49 11.14 -6.55
C PHE A 183 -8.24 10.01 -5.87
N LYS A 184 -9.23 9.46 -6.57
CA LYS A 184 -10.00 8.32 -6.06
C LYS A 184 -9.20 7.02 -6.32
N PRO A 185 -8.84 6.25 -5.28
CA PRO A 185 -7.99 5.08 -5.46
C PRO A 185 -8.76 3.89 -6.05
N GLN A 186 -8.02 2.89 -6.52
CA GLN A 186 -8.50 1.55 -6.84
C GLN A 186 -8.67 0.77 -5.53
N ASP A 187 -9.84 0.95 -4.89
CA ASP A 187 -10.19 0.31 -3.62
C ASP A 187 -10.87 -1.06 -3.83
N ALA A 188 -11.30 -1.69 -2.73
CA ALA A 188 -11.89 -3.04 -2.75
C ALA A 188 -13.19 -3.14 -3.58
N LYS A 189 -13.87 -2.03 -3.90
CA LYS A 189 -15.07 -2.06 -4.75
C LYS A 189 -14.74 -1.90 -6.23
N ARG A 190 -13.59 -1.32 -6.54
CA ARG A 190 -13.20 -1.03 -7.93
C ARG A 190 -12.31 -2.12 -8.49
N VAL A 191 -11.46 -2.70 -7.66
CA VAL A 191 -10.61 -3.81 -8.06
C VAL A 191 -11.45 -5.07 -8.24
N LYS A 192 -11.38 -5.67 -9.43
CA LYS A 192 -12.04 -6.92 -9.79
C LYS A 192 -11.05 -8.07 -9.74
N LEU A 193 -11.36 -9.09 -8.94
CA LEU A 193 -10.61 -10.34 -8.91
C LEU A 193 -11.25 -11.31 -9.92
N THR A 194 -10.46 -11.78 -10.89
CA THR A 194 -10.97 -12.76 -11.89
C THR A 194 -10.94 -14.21 -11.39
N ASN A 195 -10.32 -14.46 -10.23
CA ASN A 195 -10.33 -15.76 -9.57
C ASN A 195 -10.40 -15.61 -8.05
N HIS A 196 -10.89 -16.65 -7.38
CA HIS A 196 -10.97 -16.70 -5.92
C HIS A 196 -9.64 -17.09 -5.24
N GLY A 197 -8.61 -17.45 -6.02
CA GLY A 197 -7.31 -17.86 -5.50
C GLY A 197 -6.36 -16.71 -5.16
N THR A 198 -6.68 -15.48 -5.56
CA THR A 198 -5.88 -14.28 -5.24
C THR A 198 -6.06 -13.93 -3.77
N ASN A 199 -4.96 -13.91 -3.02
CA ASN A 199 -4.94 -13.41 -1.66
C ASN A 199 -4.88 -11.87 -1.71
N ALA A 200 -5.99 -11.17 -1.49
CA ALA A 200 -6.06 -9.70 -1.64
C ALA A 200 -6.50 -9.00 -0.36
N ILE A 201 -5.85 -7.90 -0.01
CA ILE A 201 -6.25 -7.05 1.12
C ILE A 201 -6.09 -5.56 0.82
N PHE A 202 -6.98 -4.76 1.40
CA PHE A 202 -6.98 -3.31 1.25
C PHE A 202 -6.97 -2.68 2.64
N MET A 203 -5.94 -1.89 2.95
CA MET A 203 -5.68 -1.37 4.27
C MET A 203 -5.73 0.16 4.26
N PRO A 204 -6.81 0.75 4.78
CA PRO A 204 -6.85 2.18 5.06
C PRO A 204 -5.76 2.60 6.04
N PHE A 205 -5.08 3.72 5.75
CA PHE A 205 -4.09 4.36 6.61
C PHE A 205 -4.36 5.86 6.70
N PRO A 206 -4.23 6.47 7.90
CA PRO A 206 -4.43 7.90 8.06
C PRO A 206 -3.35 8.70 7.30
N GLY A 207 -3.76 9.87 6.80
CA GLY A 207 -2.91 10.80 6.05
C GLY A 207 -3.36 11.00 4.60
N ASN A 208 -2.80 12.02 3.94
CA ASN A 208 -3.04 12.33 2.53
C ASN A 208 -2.31 11.36 1.57
N HIS A 209 -2.42 11.58 0.26
CA HIS A 209 -1.86 10.72 -0.79
C HIS A 209 -0.35 10.42 -0.68
N SER A 210 0.43 11.37 -0.15
CA SER A 210 1.88 11.23 0.05
C SER A 210 2.26 10.79 1.46
N GLY A 211 1.29 10.74 2.38
CA GLY A 211 1.51 10.51 3.81
C GLY A 211 2.08 9.14 4.15
N GLN A 212 1.91 8.16 3.26
CA GLN A 212 2.39 6.78 3.48
C GLN A 212 3.72 6.50 2.79
N VAL A 213 4.19 7.39 1.90
CA VAL A 213 5.42 7.18 1.12
C VAL A 213 6.58 8.03 1.58
N GLY A 214 6.34 9.25 2.09
CA GLY A 214 7.41 10.16 2.51
C GLY A 214 7.77 9.98 3.98
N LEU A 215 8.75 9.12 4.32
CA LEU A 215 9.08 8.87 5.73
C LEU A 215 9.64 10.12 6.41
N ASP A 216 10.72 10.70 5.87
CA ASP A 216 11.43 11.83 6.48
C ASP A 216 10.55 13.07 6.65
N ARG A 217 9.72 13.34 5.63
CA ARG A 217 8.79 14.49 5.63
C ARG A 217 7.69 14.36 6.68
N ASN A 218 7.33 13.15 7.07
CA ASN A 218 6.28 12.91 8.05
C ASN A 218 6.84 12.79 9.47
N VAL A 219 8.04 12.23 9.62
CA VAL A 219 8.76 12.24 10.90
C VAL A 219 8.96 13.68 11.39
N THR A 220 9.35 14.60 10.51
CA THR A 220 9.50 16.03 10.84
C THR A 220 8.19 16.70 11.26
N ARG A 221 7.03 16.17 10.84
CA ARG A 221 5.69 16.66 11.21
C ARG A 221 5.08 15.91 12.40
N ASN A 222 5.83 15.01 13.04
CA ASN A 222 5.33 14.12 14.10
C ASN A 222 4.13 13.24 13.66
N LEU A 223 4.09 12.87 12.37
CA LEU A 223 3.06 12.03 11.75
C LEU A 223 3.67 10.87 10.95
N GLY A 224 4.81 10.36 11.41
CA GLY A 224 5.62 9.36 10.70
C GLY A 224 5.06 7.94 10.76
N GLU A 225 4.15 7.61 11.69
CA GLU A 225 3.79 6.22 11.98
C GLU A 225 3.13 5.52 10.79
N ALA A 226 2.27 6.23 10.04
CA ALA A 226 1.63 5.67 8.86
C ALA A 226 2.64 5.29 7.77
N ALA A 227 3.67 6.12 7.56
CA ALA A 227 4.76 5.83 6.65
C ALA A 227 5.65 4.69 7.19
N GLN A 228 6.04 4.74 8.47
CA GLN A 228 6.84 3.68 9.12
C GLN A 228 6.21 2.30 8.95
N MET A 229 4.92 2.17 9.24
CA MET A 229 4.20 0.91 9.09
C MET A 229 4.03 0.50 7.61
N THR A 230 3.77 1.45 6.71
CA THR A 230 3.68 1.16 5.26
C THR A 230 5.00 0.60 4.73
N TRP A 231 6.12 1.20 5.12
CA TRP A 231 7.47 0.76 4.75
C TRP A 231 7.79 -0.60 5.34
N PHE A 232 7.49 -0.82 6.62
CA PHE A 232 7.65 -2.13 7.27
C PHE A 232 6.87 -3.22 6.53
N LEU A 233 5.59 -2.98 6.24
CA LEU A 233 4.73 -3.94 5.53
C LEU A 233 5.24 -4.20 4.11
N ALA A 234 5.66 -3.17 3.37
CA ALA A 234 6.25 -3.33 2.04
C ALA A 234 7.52 -4.19 2.09
N TRP A 235 8.40 -3.95 3.06
CA TRP A 235 9.62 -4.73 3.22
C TRP A 235 9.31 -6.19 3.51
N LYS A 236 8.45 -6.47 4.51
CA LYS A 236 8.07 -7.84 4.86
C LYS A 236 7.39 -8.56 3.71
N PHE A 237 6.52 -7.88 2.97
CA PHE A 237 5.88 -8.43 1.78
C PHE A 237 6.89 -8.84 0.70
N LEU A 238 7.76 -7.91 0.31
CA LEU A 238 8.75 -8.16 -0.74
C LEU A 238 9.76 -9.23 -0.33
N ALA A 239 10.26 -9.18 0.91
CA ALA A 239 11.19 -10.17 1.45
C ALA A 239 10.55 -11.56 1.54
N LYS A 240 9.26 -11.66 1.95
CA LYS A 240 8.50 -12.91 1.98
C LYS A 240 8.47 -13.61 0.62
N PHE A 241 8.43 -12.82 -0.46
CA PHE A 241 8.40 -13.34 -1.82
C PHE A 241 9.77 -13.31 -2.52
N GLY A 242 10.86 -13.21 -1.75
CA GLY A 242 12.22 -13.43 -2.21
C GLY A 242 12.90 -12.22 -2.85
N THR A 243 12.32 -11.02 -2.78
CA THR A 243 13.08 -9.79 -3.07
C THR A 243 14.20 -9.66 -2.03
N ARG A 244 15.43 -9.44 -2.50
CA ARG A 244 16.61 -9.26 -1.65
C ARG A 244 16.95 -7.78 -1.54
N PHE A 245 17.45 -7.38 -0.38
CA PHE A 245 17.91 -6.03 -0.13
C PHE A 245 19.34 -6.04 0.41
N THR A 246 20.12 -5.00 0.11
CA THR A 246 21.49 -4.82 0.61
C THR A 246 21.52 -4.41 2.08
N ALA A 247 20.45 -3.75 2.55
CA ALA A 247 20.17 -3.47 3.95
C ALA A 247 18.64 -3.46 4.19
N PRO A 248 18.17 -3.66 5.43
CA PRO A 248 16.75 -3.50 5.78
C PRO A 248 16.22 -2.11 5.40
N PRO A 249 15.21 -1.99 4.53
CA PRO A 249 14.61 -0.69 4.16
C PRO A 249 13.78 -0.04 5.27
N SER A 250 13.49 -0.77 6.35
CA SER A 250 12.67 -0.32 7.46
C SER A 250 13.09 -1.07 8.74
N PRO A 251 12.91 -0.50 9.94
CA PRO A 251 13.13 -1.23 11.18
C PRO A 251 12.22 -2.46 11.29
N ASP A 252 12.70 -3.51 11.94
CA ASP A 252 11.91 -4.70 12.20
C ASP A 252 11.06 -4.53 13.47
N TYR A 253 9.78 -4.23 13.30
CA TYR A 253 8.87 -3.97 14.41
C TYR A 253 8.27 -5.27 14.96
N ASP A 254 8.45 -5.51 16.26
CA ASP A 254 7.71 -6.56 16.96
C ASP A 254 6.21 -6.24 17.09
N GLY A 255 5.42 -7.21 17.56
CA GLY A 255 3.97 -7.06 17.65
C GLY A 255 3.51 -5.90 18.55
N LEU A 256 4.20 -5.64 19.67
CA LEU A 256 3.85 -4.54 20.58
C LEU A 256 4.19 -3.18 19.96
N THR A 257 5.33 -3.07 19.30
CA THR A 257 5.76 -1.87 18.56
C THR A 257 4.78 -1.57 17.42
N GLN A 258 4.37 -2.60 16.67
CA GLN A 258 3.36 -2.44 15.62
C GLN A 258 2.02 -1.95 16.19
N CYS A 259 1.54 -2.54 17.29
CA CYS A 259 0.33 -2.09 17.98
C CYS A 259 0.47 -0.63 18.44
N ASN A 260 1.64 -0.24 18.96
CA ASN A 260 1.90 1.12 19.41
C ASN A 260 1.90 2.14 18.26
N LEU A 261 2.48 1.81 17.12
CA LEU A 261 2.44 2.66 15.91
C LEU A 261 0.99 2.91 15.48
N TYR A 262 0.16 1.87 15.45
CA TYR A 262 -1.26 2.02 15.13
C TYR A 262 -2.04 2.81 16.19
N ALA A 263 -1.73 2.63 17.47
CA ALA A 263 -2.35 3.39 18.54
C ALA A 263 -1.97 4.88 18.47
N ASN A 264 -0.72 5.21 18.15
CA ASN A 264 -0.30 6.59 17.90
C ASN A 264 -1.02 7.20 16.68
N MET A 265 -1.19 6.44 15.61
CA MET A 265 -2.01 6.87 14.47
C MET A 265 -3.46 7.21 14.87
N ARG A 266 -4.05 6.41 15.77
CA ARG A 266 -5.39 6.66 16.33
C ARG A 266 -5.44 7.95 17.16
N LEU A 267 -4.50 8.13 18.09
CA LEU A 267 -4.42 9.31 18.95
C LEU A 267 -4.23 10.60 18.12
N LYS A 268 -3.45 10.52 17.04
CA LYS A 268 -3.12 11.63 16.15
C LYS A 268 -4.10 11.79 14.98
N MET A 269 -5.24 11.09 14.98
CA MET A 269 -6.16 11.05 13.84
C MET A 269 -6.63 12.44 13.40
N ALA A 270 -6.87 13.35 14.36
CA ALA A 270 -7.25 14.73 14.07
C ALA A 270 -6.16 15.49 13.29
N ASP A 271 -4.88 15.25 13.58
CA ASP A 271 -3.77 15.90 12.90
C ASP A 271 -3.53 15.28 11.51
N TYR A 272 -3.67 13.96 11.38
CA TYR A 272 -3.64 13.32 10.07
C TYR A 272 -4.73 13.86 9.13
N ARG A 273 -5.92 14.24 9.63
CA ARG A 273 -6.97 14.85 8.80
C ARG A 273 -6.55 16.20 8.22
N LYS A 274 -5.76 16.98 8.97
CA LYS A 274 -5.23 18.28 8.54
C LYS A 274 -4.19 18.17 7.41
N THR A 275 -3.68 16.96 7.14
CA THR A 275 -2.75 16.73 6.01
C THR A 275 -3.43 16.77 4.65
N GLY A 276 -4.76 16.69 4.61
CA GLY A 276 -5.50 16.78 3.36
C GLY A 276 -5.29 18.13 2.66
N PRO A 277 -5.41 18.18 1.32
CA PRO A 277 -5.33 19.44 0.60
C PRO A 277 -6.39 20.41 1.13
N GLY A 278 -6.00 21.66 1.36
CA GLY A 278 -6.90 22.70 1.88
C GLY A 278 -8.11 22.93 0.97
N PHE A 279 -9.19 23.46 1.54
CA PHE A 279 -10.50 23.59 0.89
C PHE A 279 -10.42 24.21 -0.52
N GLY A 280 -9.63 25.27 -0.72
CA GLY A 280 -9.45 25.90 -2.02
C GLY A 280 -8.76 25.01 -3.07
N SER A 281 -7.72 24.25 -2.67
CA SER A 281 -7.02 23.31 -3.56
C SER A 281 -7.89 22.09 -3.88
N ALA A 282 -8.68 21.62 -2.91
CA ALA A 282 -9.65 20.57 -3.14
C ALA A 282 -10.68 21.02 -4.18
N LEU A 283 -11.30 22.20 -3.99
CA LEU A 283 -12.37 22.71 -4.86
C LEU A 283 -11.90 22.90 -6.31
N LEU A 284 -10.72 23.49 -6.51
CA LEU A 284 -10.09 23.66 -7.83
C LEU A 284 -9.81 22.32 -8.53
N MET A 285 -9.55 21.26 -7.78
CA MET A 285 -9.28 19.92 -8.29
C MET A 285 -10.53 19.01 -8.24
N GLY A 286 -11.72 19.61 -8.33
CA GLY A 286 -13.01 18.91 -8.38
C GLY A 286 -13.36 18.16 -7.08
N GLY A 287 -12.76 18.56 -5.95
CA GLY A 287 -12.85 17.92 -4.66
C GLY A 287 -13.48 18.80 -3.57
N GLY A 288 -14.18 18.17 -2.65
CA GLY A 288 -14.74 18.79 -1.44
C GLY A 288 -15.25 17.73 -0.45
N TYR A 289 -14.91 16.47 -0.69
CA TYR A 289 -15.55 15.32 -0.05
C TYR A 289 -14.49 14.31 0.38
N THR A 290 -14.76 13.66 1.52
CA THR A 290 -14.01 12.51 2.01
C THR A 290 -14.05 11.38 0.96
N ARG A 291 -12.97 10.57 0.86
CA ARG A 291 -12.94 9.44 -0.07
C ARG A 291 -14.14 8.51 0.08
N ASP A 292 -14.60 7.97 -1.03
CA ASP A 292 -15.79 7.10 -1.11
C ASP A 292 -15.76 5.92 -0.12
N PHE A 293 -14.57 5.36 0.15
CA PHE A 293 -14.41 4.24 1.10
C PHE A 293 -14.48 4.66 2.58
N LEU A 294 -14.30 5.94 2.87
CA LEU A 294 -14.36 6.47 4.23
C LEU A 294 -15.70 7.07 4.60
N ALA A 295 -16.38 7.71 3.64
CA ALA A 295 -17.58 8.48 3.91
C ALA A 295 -18.61 7.68 4.75
N HIS A 296 -18.76 6.36 4.53
CA HIS A 296 -19.66 5.50 5.33
C HIS A 296 -19.23 4.02 5.46
N ARG A 297 -17.98 3.65 5.13
CA ARG A 297 -17.64 2.24 4.86
C ARG A 297 -16.31 1.76 5.42
N ILE A 298 -15.70 2.48 6.36
CA ILE A 298 -14.45 2.01 7.00
C ILE A 298 -14.64 0.65 7.69
N ASN A 299 -15.83 0.41 8.23
CA ASN A 299 -16.27 -0.87 8.78
C ASN A 299 -16.32 -2.02 7.74
N GLN A 300 -16.30 -1.76 6.44
CA GLN A 300 -16.15 -2.81 5.42
C GLN A 300 -14.72 -3.34 5.30
N TYR A 301 -13.74 -2.60 5.85
CA TYR A 301 -12.30 -2.91 5.78
C TYR A 301 -11.74 -3.51 7.06
N VAL A 302 -12.45 -3.41 8.20
CA VAL A 302 -11.95 -3.89 9.50
C VAL A 302 -13.08 -4.15 10.49
N LYS A 303 -12.89 -5.19 11.32
CA LYS A 303 -13.77 -5.45 12.47
C LYS A 303 -13.46 -4.50 13.63
N TYR A 304 -14.50 -3.95 14.27
CA TYR A 304 -14.35 -2.98 15.37
C TYR A 304 -13.60 -1.70 14.96
N ALA A 305 -14.07 -1.09 13.86
CA ALA A 305 -13.45 0.08 13.23
C ALA A 305 -13.33 1.32 14.13
N ASP A 306 -14.08 1.38 15.23
CA ASP A 306 -13.95 2.43 16.24
C ASP A 306 -12.62 2.35 16.99
N TYR A 307 -12.02 1.16 17.07
CA TYR A 307 -10.72 0.94 17.71
C TYR A 307 -9.62 0.64 16.69
N PHE A 308 -9.88 -0.24 15.72
CA PHE A 308 -8.87 -0.65 14.74
C PHE A 308 -8.96 0.17 13.46
N ILE A 309 -7.80 0.62 12.96
CA ILE A 309 -7.68 1.41 11.72
C ILE A 309 -7.93 0.55 10.49
N ASN A 310 -7.40 -0.68 10.49
CA ASN A 310 -7.52 -1.64 9.42
C ASN A 310 -7.36 -3.07 9.96
N GLU A 311 -7.59 -4.06 9.10
CA GLU A 311 -7.60 -5.46 9.50
C GLU A 311 -6.21 -5.97 9.94
N HIS A 312 -5.12 -5.37 9.47
CA HIS A 312 -3.79 -5.70 9.96
C HIS A 312 -3.61 -5.27 11.42
N HIS A 313 -3.98 -4.02 11.77
CA HIS A 313 -3.97 -3.53 13.16
C HIS A 313 -4.77 -4.47 14.07
N ARG A 314 -5.99 -4.86 13.68
CA ARG A 314 -6.82 -5.77 14.49
C ARG A 314 -6.13 -7.11 14.76
N ARG A 315 -5.57 -7.72 13.72
CA ARG A 315 -5.03 -9.06 13.82
C ARG A 315 -3.66 -9.11 14.48
N VAL A 316 -2.81 -8.09 14.30
CA VAL A 316 -1.57 -7.99 15.07
C VAL A 316 -1.89 -7.82 16.56
N PHE A 317 -2.84 -6.96 16.91
CA PHE A 317 -3.31 -6.81 18.30
C PHE A 317 -3.82 -8.15 18.85
N LYS A 318 -4.69 -8.85 18.11
CA LYS A 318 -5.20 -10.17 18.53
C LYS A 318 -4.08 -11.19 18.76
N ARG A 319 -3.03 -11.18 17.92
CA ARG A 319 -1.89 -12.11 18.04
C ARG A 319 -0.99 -11.74 19.22
N THR A 320 -0.76 -10.45 19.44
CA THR A 320 0.16 -9.93 20.46
C THR A 320 -0.44 -9.92 21.86
N LEU A 321 -1.72 -9.59 21.98
CA LEU A 321 -2.46 -9.43 23.24
C LEU A 321 -3.76 -10.27 23.20
N PRO A 322 -3.67 -11.60 23.07
CA PRO A 322 -4.82 -12.46 22.78
C PRO A 322 -5.86 -12.50 23.90
N TYR A 323 -5.44 -12.45 25.18
CA TYR A 323 -6.37 -12.50 26.30
C TYR A 323 -7.14 -11.18 26.40
N LEU A 324 -6.43 -10.07 26.27
CA LEU A 324 -7.05 -8.75 26.23
C LEU A 324 -8.01 -8.62 25.04
N TYR A 325 -7.62 -9.11 23.87
CA TYR A 325 -8.49 -9.08 22.68
C TYR A 325 -9.78 -9.87 22.89
N ASN A 326 -9.68 -11.11 23.37
CA ASN A 326 -10.83 -11.97 23.58
C ASN A 326 -11.78 -11.41 24.64
N TRP A 327 -11.22 -10.79 25.69
CA TRP A 327 -11.98 -10.19 26.78
C TRP A 327 -12.72 -8.92 26.34
N VAL A 328 -12.01 -7.95 25.73
CA VAL A 328 -12.62 -6.67 25.31
C VAL A 328 -13.57 -6.87 24.13
N PHE A 329 -13.08 -7.51 23.06
CA PHE A 329 -13.75 -7.44 21.77
C PHE A 329 -14.66 -8.63 21.48
N GLU A 330 -14.32 -9.82 21.98
CA GLU A 330 -15.12 -11.04 21.74
C GLU A 330 -16.03 -11.40 22.91
N GLY A 331 -15.95 -10.68 24.03
CA GLY A 331 -16.79 -10.89 25.22
C GLY A 331 -16.66 -12.30 25.81
N ARG A 332 -15.53 -12.97 25.58
CA ARG A 332 -15.30 -14.33 26.07
C ARG A 332 -14.82 -14.28 27.51
N ASP A 333 -15.25 -15.24 28.32
CA ASP A 333 -14.66 -15.44 29.63
C ASP A 333 -13.22 -15.91 29.47
N THR A 334 -12.30 -15.13 30.05
CA THR A 334 -10.86 -15.34 29.98
C THR A 334 -10.26 -15.15 31.37
N ASP A 335 -9.15 -15.85 31.65
CA ASP A 335 -8.39 -15.68 32.90
C ASP A 335 -8.02 -14.20 33.14
N ALA A 336 -8.54 -13.62 34.23
CA ALA A 336 -8.32 -12.23 34.60
C ALA A 336 -6.83 -11.92 34.86
N ALA A 337 -6.06 -12.90 35.35
CA ALA A 337 -4.63 -12.75 35.51
C ALA A 337 -3.92 -12.67 34.15
N ALA A 338 -4.36 -13.45 33.15
CA ALA A 338 -3.83 -13.38 31.79
C ALA A 338 -4.16 -12.06 31.09
N VAL A 339 -5.38 -11.54 31.24
CA VAL A 339 -5.77 -10.20 30.76
C VAL A 339 -4.89 -9.13 31.39
N SER A 340 -4.66 -9.21 32.71
CA SER A 340 -3.79 -8.27 33.42
C SER A 340 -2.34 -8.33 32.95
N ARG A 341 -1.80 -9.53 32.67
CA ARG A 341 -0.47 -9.70 32.08
C ARG A 341 -0.38 -9.08 30.69
N ASP A 342 -1.38 -9.27 29.83
CA ASP A 342 -1.42 -8.64 28.51
C ASP A 342 -1.46 -7.11 28.63
N PHE A 343 -2.29 -6.56 29.50
CA PHE A 343 -2.34 -5.12 29.73
C PHE A 343 -0.99 -4.57 30.23
N LYS A 344 -0.32 -5.27 31.17
CA LYS A 344 0.99 -4.86 31.70
C LYS A 344 2.08 -4.78 30.62
N LYS A 345 2.06 -5.65 29.60
CA LYS A 345 3.01 -5.58 28.47
C LYS A 345 2.98 -4.23 27.74
N THR A 346 1.89 -3.48 27.88
CA THR A 346 1.67 -2.22 27.17
C THR A 346 2.28 -1.01 27.87
N GLU A 347 2.69 -1.12 29.14
CA GLU A 347 3.14 0.01 29.98
C GLU A 347 4.28 0.83 29.35
N PHE A 348 5.18 0.19 28.60
CA PHE A 348 6.29 0.85 27.92
C PHE A 348 5.94 1.38 26.51
N TYR A 349 4.71 1.18 26.06
CA TYR A 349 4.20 1.57 24.74
C TYR A 349 3.10 2.62 24.93
N SER A 350 3.52 3.88 25.09
CA SER A 350 2.66 4.99 25.53
C SER A 350 1.37 5.15 24.73
N GLY A 351 1.44 5.05 23.39
CA GLY A 351 0.27 5.13 22.52
C GLY A 351 -0.69 3.97 22.77
N LEU A 352 -0.19 2.74 22.74
CA LEU A 352 -0.97 1.53 22.98
C LEU A 352 -1.63 1.56 24.35
N HIS A 353 -0.85 1.79 25.40
CA HIS A 353 -1.34 1.89 26.76
C HIS A 353 -2.43 2.95 26.89
N ARG A 354 -2.19 4.15 26.33
CA ARG A 354 -3.15 5.25 26.40
C ARG A 354 -4.48 4.90 25.75
N THR A 355 -4.47 4.30 24.55
CA THR A 355 -5.72 3.90 23.88
C THR A 355 -6.50 2.84 24.64
N LEU A 356 -5.82 1.96 25.39
CA LEU A 356 -6.46 0.96 26.24
C LEU A 356 -7.10 1.62 27.47
N VAL A 357 -6.39 2.56 28.11
CA VAL A 357 -6.91 3.35 29.24
C VAL A 357 -8.11 4.19 28.81
N ASP A 358 -8.08 4.80 27.63
CA ASP A 358 -9.20 5.57 27.08
C ASP A 358 -10.45 4.70 26.80
N MET A 359 -10.27 3.37 26.63
CA MET A 359 -11.39 2.41 26.59
C MET A 359 -11.91 2.00 27.98
N GLY A 360 -11.35 2.55 29.06
CA GLY A 360 -11.75 2.27 30.43
C GLY A 360 -11.01 1.10 31.08
N LEU A 361 -9.92 0.59 30.49
CA LEU A 361 -9.04 -0.38 31.16
C LEU A 361 -8.22 0.32 32.24
N GLN A 362 -8.27 -0.17 33.49
CA GLN A 362 -7.45 0.34 34.58
C GLN A 362 -6.49 -0.72 35.15
N PRO A 363 -5.25 -0.34 35.52
CA PRO A 363 -4.32 -1.21 36.23
C PRO A 363 -4.96 -1.72 37.54
N GLY A 364 -4.91 -3.03 37.80
CA GLY A 364 -5.33 -3.61 39.08
C GLY A 364 -6.86 -3.80 39.28
N LYS A 365 -7.71 -3.38 38.34
CA LYS A 365 -9.18 -3.56 38.40
C LYS A 365 -9.75 -4.46 37.31
N ALA A 366 -8.99 -5.47 36.85
CA ALA A 366 -9.46 -6.41 35.83
C ALA A 366 -10.76 -7.15 36.23
N GLY A 367 -11.09 -7.20 37.53
CA GLY A 367 -12.36 -7.75 38.05
C GLY A 367 -13.57 -6.80 38.01
N ASN A 368 -13.38 -5.48 37.89
CA ASN A 368 -14.45 -4.46 38.01
C ASN A 368 -14.55 -3.53 36.80
N ALA A 369 -14.07 -3.97 35.63
CA ALA A 369 -14.28 -3.20 34.42
C ALA A 369 -15.78 -3.04 34.13
N SER A 370 -16.20 -1.80 33.88
CA SER A 370 -17.59 -1.46 33.62
C SER A 370 -18.16 -2.32 32.47
N PRO A 371 -19.44 -2.72 32.51
CA PRO A 371 -20.10 -3.51 31.44
C PRO A 371 -19.96 -2.90 30.05
N LEU A 372 -19.68 -1.58 29.97
CA LEU A 372 -19.35 -0.85 28.75
C LEU A 372 -18.08 -1.34 28.04
N ALA A 373 -17.22 -2.17 28.65
CA ALA A 373 -16.01 -2.73 28.03
C ALA A 373 -16.21 -4.15 27.46
N ARG A 374 -17.28 -4.87 27.83
CA ARG A 374 -17.55 -6.22 27.31
C ARG A 374 -18.48 -6.13 26.10
N GLY A 375 -18.01 -6.56 24.92
CA GLY A 375 -18.90 -6.77 23.78
C GLY A 375 -19.40 -5.50 23.08
N VAL A 376 -18.64 -4.39 23.16
CA VAL A 376 -18.89 -3.12 22.41
C VAL A 376 -18.95 -3.32 20.88
N GLY A 377 -18.60 -4.52 20.42
CA GLY A 377 -18.41 -4.85 19.02
C GLY A 377 -19.62 -5.40 18.27
N ARG A 378 -20.85 -4.92 18.51
CA ARG A 378 -21.91 -5.16 17.50
C ARG A 378 -21.61 -4.30 16.29
N GLN A 379 -20.96 -4.90 15.29
CA GLN A 379 -20.71 -4.25 14.02
C GLN A 379 -21.95 -4.40 13.13
N PRO A 380 -22.65 -3.29 12.80
CA PRO A 380 -23.90 -3.36 12.05
C PRO A 380 -23.71 -3.66 10.55
N VAL A 381 -22.46 -3.68 10.07
CA VAL A 381 -22.14 -3.82 8.64
C VAL A 381 -21.27 -5.03 8.38
N GLN A 382 -21.69 -5.85 7.41
CA GLN A 382 -20.92 -6.99 6.92
C GLN A 382 -19.57 -6.53 6.35
N ILE A 383 -18.49 -7.07 6.91
CA ILE A 383 -17.13 -6.87 6.40
C ILE A 383 -17.02 -7.61 5.07
N SER A 384 -16.25 -7.05 4.13
CA SER A 384 -15.96 -7.77 2.88
C SER A 384 -15.31 -9.12 3.21
N HIS A 385 -15.87 -10.21 2.66
CA HIS A 385 -15.36 -11.56 2.84
C HIS A 385 -13.88 -11.64 2.43
N ASP A 386 -13.49 -10.92 1.37
CA ASP A 386 -12.11 -10.91 0.88
C ASP A 386 -11.13 -10.33 1.92
N GLN A 387 -11.53 -9.29 2.65
CA GLN A 387 -10.72 -8.72 3.74
C GLN A 387 -10.52 -9.73 4.88
N LEU A 388 -11.58 -10.46 5.23
CA LEU A 388 -11.53 -11.47 6.29
C LEU A 388 -10.75 -12.73 5.87
N ALA A 389 -10.92 -13.17 4.64
CA ALA A 389 -10.28 -14.38 4.10
C ALA A 389 -8.80 -14.16 3.75
N ALA A 390 -8.36 -12.91 3.56
CA ALA A 390 -6.97 -12.60 3.25
C ALA A 390 -6.00 -13.19 4.29
N SER A 391 -5.03 -13.96 3.85
CA SER A 391 -4.01 -14.56 4.69
C SER A 391 -2.80 -13.63 4.81
N MET A 392 -2.74 -12.94 5.94
CA MET A 392 -1.67 -12.00 6.29
C MET A 392 -0.32 -12.71 6.52
N SER A 393 -0.35 -13.93 7.06
CA SER A 393 0.86 -14.77 7.20
C SER A 393 1.41 -15.19 5.84
N ARG A 394 0.56 -15.50 4.86
CA ARG A 394 0.99 -15.77 3.48
C ARG A 394 1.65 -14.55 2.83
N MET A 395 1.27 -13.34 3.23
CA MET A 395 1.89 -12.08 2.80
C MET A 395 3.12 -11.67 3.62
N GLY A 396 3.49 -12.43 4.66
CA GLY A 396 4.66 -12.12 5.49
C GLY A 396 4.41 -11.05 6.56
N PHE A 397 3.17 -10.67 6.81
CA PHE A 397 2.83 -9.64 7.81
C PHE A 397 2.81 -10.15 9.25
N TYR A 398 2.87 -11.47 9.45
CA TYR A 398 3.13 -12.06 10.77
C TYR A 398 4.48 -12.74 10.74
N ILE A 399 5.31 -12.36 11.69
CA ILE A 399 6.57 -13.03 12.02
C ILE A 399 6.30 -13.89 13.26
#